data_AF-A0A0D6L9Q4-F1
#
_entry.id   AF-A0A0D6L9Q4-F1
#
_cell.length_a   1.000
_cell.length_b   1.000
_cell.length_c   1.000
_cell.angle_alpha   90.00
_cell.angle_beta   90.00
_cell.angle_gamma   90.00
#
_symmetry.space_group_name_H-M   'P 1'
#
loop_
_entity.id
_entity.type
_entity.pdbx_description
1 polymer ?
#
loop_
_entity_poly.entity_id
_entity_poly.type
_entity_poly.pdbx_seq_one_letter_code
_entity_poly.pdbx_strand_id
1 'polypeptide(L)'
;MGHVDHGKTTLLDAIRNSHIVDGEFGGITQHIGAFSVDLRGVGRRVTFLDTPGHAAFAAMRARGAKGADIVVLVVAADDGVKEQTVQSIKFAQSAGVPIVVAINKCDKPTADPMRAKRSLLEHHVVPEDLGGDVQCVEVSALHAKNLPALQEALLVQADMMGLKSTPKGLVEGVVIESSVVHGIGKVCTVVVTRGTLRKNAVLVAGGAWGRVRTMTNENGQHLQEAGPSTPVRVGALQFLWTSGMSLVNFLLLVNFF
;
A
#
# COMPACT_ATOMS: atom_id res chain seq x y z
N MET A 1 6.70 -0.21 3.52
CA MET A 1 7.38 -1.42 4.03
C MET A 1 8.62 -1.04 4.84
N GLY A 2 9.19 -1.96 5.63
CA GLY A 2 10.37 -1.68 6.48
C GLY A 2 10.33 -2.40 7.83
N HIS A 3 11.43 -2.31 8.58
CA HIS A 3 11.58 -2.92 9.91
C HIS A 3 10.56 -2.40 10.94
N VAL A 4 10.35 -3.18 12.00
CA VAL A 4 9.55 -2.76 13.16
C VAL A 4 10.14 -1.47 13.73
N ASP A 5 9.30 -0.58 14.24
CA ASP A 5 9.71 0.70 14.83
C ASP A 5 10.46 1.69 13.94
N HIS A 6 10.59 1.45 12.63
CA HIS A 6 11.07 2.46 11.68
C HIS A 6 10.05 3.58 11.38
N GLY A 7 8.86 3.54 12.01
CA GLY A 7 7.84 4.59 11.91
C GLY A 7 7.00 4.55 10.63
N LYS A 8 6.67 3.35 10.12
CA LYS A 8 5.80 3.18 8.93
C LYS A 8 4.40 3.76 9.17
N THR A 9 3.74 3.33 10.24
CA THR A 9 2.38 3.78 10.59
C THR A 9 2.37 5.26 10.94
N THR A 10 3.37 5.74 11.69
CA THR A 10 3.55 7.17 11.98
C THR A 10 3.72 8.02 10.72
N LEU A 11 4.48 7.52 9.73
CA LEU A 11 4.65 8.22 8.44
C LEU A 11 3.32 8.30 7.69
N LEU A 12 2.54 7.22 7.67
CA LEU A 12 1.23 7.20 7.02
C LEU A 12 0.22 8.11 7.73
N ASP A 13 0.23 8.14 9.05
CA ASP A 13 -0.58 9.07 9.85
C ASP A 13 -0.25 10.53 9.54
N ALA A 14 1.04 10.86 9.49
CA ALA A 14 1.50 12.19 9.15
C ALA A 14 1.15 12.59 7.71
N ILE A 15 1.10 11.64 6.76
CA ILE A 15 0.65 11.89 5.39
C ILE A 15 -0.88 12.04 5.32
N ARG A 16 -1.62 11.26 6.11
CA ARG A 16 -3.09 11.27 6.14
C ARG A 16 -3.66 12.46 6.93
N ASN A 17 -2.83 13.20 7.67
CA ASN A 17 -3.29 14.15 8.70
C ASN A 17 -4.27 13.48 9.69
N SER A 18 -3.97 12.24 10.10
CA SER A 18 -4.78 11.47 11.06
C SER A 18 -3.93 10.85 12.17
N HIS A 19 -4.57 10.38 13.24
CA HIS A 19 -3.92 9.70 14.36
C HIS A 19 -4.47 8.26 14.52
N ILE A 20 -4.03 7.32 13.69
CA ILE A 20 -4.46 5.92 13.75
C ILE A 20 -3.65 5.15 14.80
N VAL A 21 -2.37 5.49 15.00
CA VAL A 21 -1.45 4.81 15.95
C VAL A 21 -2.04 4.73 17.36
N ASP A 22 -2.80 5.74 17.79
CA ASP A 22 -3.40 5.81 19.13
C ASP A 22 -4.54 4.79 19.35
N GLY A 23 -5.11 4.22 18.27
CA GLY A 23 -6.24 3.30 18.32
C GLY A 23 -5.89 1.83 18.10
N GLU A 24 -4.66 1.48 17.69
CA GLU A 24 -4.26 0.09 17.43
C GLU A 24 -3.86 -0.65 18.72
N PHE A 25 -4.46 -1.82 18.93
CA PHE A 25 -4.17 -2.64 20.12
C PHE A 25 -2.70 -3.08 20.12
N GLY A 26 -1.94 -2.63 21.13
CA GLY A 26 -0.50 -2.90 21.26
C GLY A 26 0.42 -1.99 20.44
N GLY A 27 -0.10 -0.90 19.84
CA GLY A 27 0.71 0.11 19.15
C GLY A 27 1.37 -0.36 17.85
N ILE A 28 0.89 -1.46 17.25
CA ILE A 28 1.41 -2.02 16.01
C ILE A 28 0.30 -2.34 15.02
N THR A 29 0.60 -2.16 13.73
CA THR A 29 -0.31 -2.49 12.64
C THR A 29 -0.38 -3.99 12.41
N GLN A 30 -1.57 -4.57 12.55
CA GLN A 30 -1.82 -6.02 12.45
C GLN A 30 -2.55 -6.43 11.15
N HIS A 31 -3.19 -5.48 10.48
CA HIS A 31 -4.00 -5.68 9.27
C HIS A 31 -3.45 -4.84 8.11
N ILE A 32 -3.81 -5.18 6.87
CA ILE A 32 -3.42 -4.32 5.74
C ILE A 32 -4.46 -3.21 5.59
N GLY A 33 -4.10 -2.00 5.99
CA GLY A 33 -4.90 -0.81 5.74
C GLY A 33 -4.76 -0.33 4.30
N ALA A 34 -5.84 0.20 3.72
CA ALA A 34 -5.77 0.91 2.44
C ALA A 34 -6.55 2.22 2.55
N PHE A 35 -5.94 3.33 2.14
CA PHE A 35 -6.57 4.65 2.13
C PHE A 35 -6.04 5.50 0.98
N SER A 36 -6.86 6.43 0.49
CA SER A 36 -6.48 7.33 -0.57
C SER A 36 -6.25 8.76 -0.05
N VAL A 37 -5.21 9.41 -0.55
CA VAL A 37 -4.91 10.82 -0.27
C VAL A 37 -4.72 11.56 -1.59
N ASP A 38 -5.27 12.78 -1.69
CA ASP A 38 -4.89 13.71 -2.76
C ASP A 38 -3.56 14.35 -2.39
N LEU A 39 -2.48 13.91 -3.05
CA LEU A 39 -1.16 14.44 -2.75
C LEU A 39 -1.08 15.89 -3.21
N ARG A 40 -0.67 16.77 -2.28
CA ARG A 40 -0.47 18.21 -2.52
C ARG A 40 -1.72 18.99 -2.99
N GLY A 41 -2.90 18.38 -3.00
CA GLY A 41 -4.14 19.03 -3.46
C GLY A 41 -4.14 19.37 -4.96
N VAL A 42 -3.29 18.70 -5.75
CA VAL A 42 -3.20 18.90 -7.21
C VAL A 42 -4.15 17.98 -8.00
N GLY A 43 -5.07 17.30 -7.31
CA GLY A 43 -6.01 16.34 -7.91
C GLY A 43 -5.36 15.00 -8.25
N ARG A 44 -4.17 14.71 -7.72
CA ARG A 44 -3.43 13.45 -7.93
C ARG A 44 -3.63 12.54 -6.73
N ARG A 45 -4.61 11.64 -6.85
CA ARG A 45 -4.94 10.69 -5.79
C ARG A 45 -3.96 9.51 -5.78
N VAL A 46 -3.38 9.25 -4.61
CA VAL A 46 -2.51 8.09 -4.34
C VAL A 46 -3.13 7.23 -3.26
N THR A 47 -3.09 5.92 -3.45
CA THR A 47 -3.61 4.95 -2.48
C THR A 47 -2.45 4.28 -1.77
N PHE A 48 -2.39 4.46 -0.45
CA PHE A 48 -1.39 3.83 0.39
C PHE A 48 -1.90 2.49 0.91
N LEU A 49 -1.02 1.50 0.90
CA LEU A 49 -1.23 0.21 1.55
C LEU A 49 -0.33 0.15 2.79
N ASP A 50 -0.92 0.18 3.98
CA ASP A 50 -0.18 -0.02 5.22
C ASP A 50 0.05 -1.51 5.46
N THR A 51 1.30 -1.92 5.62
CA THR A 51 1.67 -3.33 5.79
C THR A 51 2.34 -3.55 7.15
N PRO A 52 1.95 -4.60 7.90
CA PRO A 52 2.61 -4.95 9.15
C PRO A 52 4.13 -5.19 9.01
N GLY A 53 4.91 -4.66 9.96
CA GLY A 53 6.37 -4.79 9.98
C GLY A 53 6.90 -6.09 10.60
N HIS A 54 6.10 -6.79 11.40
CA HIS A 54 6.55 -7.97 12.14
C HIS A 54 6.85 -9.16 11.21
N ALA A 55 7.84 -9.99 11.54
CA ALA A 55 8.29 -11.10 10.70
C ALA A 55 7.16 -12.09 10.37
N ALA A 56 6.28 -12.36 11.35
CA ALA A 56 5.11 -13.23 11.18
C ALA A 56 4.16 -12.84 10.03
N PHE A 57 4.19 -11.59 9.58
CA PHE A 57 3.33 -11.08 8.50
C PHE A 57 4.06 -10.96 7.16
N ALA A 58 5.12 -11.74 6.92
CA ALA A 58 5.86 -11.74 5.66
C ALA A 58 4.95 -11.99 4.44
N ALA A 59 3.96 -12.88 4.55
CA ALA A 59 3.00 -13.13 3.48
C ALA A 59 2.14 -11.90 3.13
N MET A 60 1.83 -11.05 4.12
CA MET A 60 1.11 -9.79 3.90
C MET A 60 1.98 -8.79 3.12
N ARG A 61 3.27 -8.67 3.46
CA ARG A 61 4.21 -7.82 2.72
C ARG A 61 4.37 -8.27 1.28
N ALA A 62 4.54 -9.58 1.03
CA ALA A 62 4.64 -10.11 -0.31
C ALA A 62 3.41 -9.79 -1.18
N ARG A 63 2.20 -9.84 -0.60
CA ARG A 63 0.97 -9.43 -1.28
C ARG A 63 0.90 -7.93 -1.53
N GLY A 64 1.26 -7.12 -0.53
CA GLY A 64 1.31 -5.66 -0.65
C GLY A 64 2.24 -5.20 -1.78
N ALA A 65 3.41 -5.85 -1.92
CA ALA A 65 4.33 -5.56 -3.03
C ALA A 65 3.69 -5.85 -4.39
N LYS A 66 3.08 -7.02 -4.57
CA LYS A 66 2.43 -7.38 -5.85
C LYS A 66 1.23 -6.52 -6.22
N GLY A 67 0.55 -5.95 -5.22
CA GLY A 67 -0.64 -5.12 -5.41
C GLY A 67 -0.35 -3.62 -5.53
N ALA A 68 0.91 -3.20 -5.47
CA ALA A 68 1.31 -1.80 -5.46
C ALA A 68 2.17 -1.46 -6.69
N ASP A 69 2.01 -0.24 -7.19
CA ASP A 69 2.83 0.29 -8.29
C ASP A 69 4.23 0.73 -7.81
N ILE A 70 4.33 1.18 -6.55
CA ILE A 70 5.57 1.68 -5.93
C ILE A 70 5.66 1.16 -4.49
N VAL A 71 6.84 0.72 -4.06
CA VAL A 71 7.11 0.36 -2.66
C VAL A 71 7.84 1.50 -1.98
N VAL A 72 7.22 2.09 -0.94
CA VAL A 72 7.92 3.01 -0.02
C VAL A 72 8.66 2.20 1.04
N LEU A 73 9.99 2.23 1.02
CA LEU A 73 10.83 1.55 2.00
C LEU A 73 11.23 2.53 3.11
N VAL A 74 10.77 2.28 4.34
CA VAL A 74 11.05 3.13 5.49
C VAL A 74 12.25 2.59 6.27
N VAL A 75 13.30 3.38 6.35
CA VAL A 75 14.56 3.05 7.03
C VAL A 75 14.85 4.12 8.08
N ALA A 76 15.07 3.76 9.33
CA ALA A 76 15.38 4.76 10.34
C ALA A 76 16.85 5.22 10.23
N ALA A 77 17.09 6.52 10.34
CA ALA A 77 18.40 7.14 10.20
C ALA A 77 19.38 6.74 11.32
N ASP A 78 18.89 6.38 12.50
CA ASP A 78 19.68 5.92 13.64
C ASP A 78 20.03 4.42 13.55
N ASP A 79 19.19 3.60 12.90
CA ASP A 79 19.33 2.15 12.84
C ASP A 79 19.91 1.60 11.53
N GLY A 80 19.60 2.22 10.38
CA GLY A 80 19.91 1.70 9.06
C GLY A 80 19.08 0.48 8.64
N VAL A 81 19.56 -0.29 7.66
CA VAL A 81 18.87 -1.49 7.17
C VAL A 81 18.94 -2.63 8.21
N LYS A 82 17.79 -3.31 8.41
CA LYS A 82 17.61 -4.46 9.31
C LYS A 82 16.94 -5.62 8.58
N GLU A 83 16.84 -6.79 9.21
CA GLU A 83 16.38 -8.04 8.59
C GLU A 83 15.04 -7.93 7.84
N GLN A 84 14.02 -7.32 8.46
CA GLN A 84 12.70 -7.14 7.84
C GLN A 84 12.73 -6.10 6.70
N THR A 85 13.65 -5.13 6.74
CA THR A 85 13.92 -4.23 5.62
C THR A 85 14.54 -5.01 4.46
N VAL A 86 15.51 -5.90 4.72
CA VAL A 86 16.10 -6.80 3.69
C VAL A 86 15.02 -7.68 3.05
N GLN A 87 14.13 -8.26 3.85
CA GLN A 87 12.99 -9.02 3.30
C GLN A 87 12.08 -8.15 2.44
N SER A 88 11.81 -6.91 2.86
CA SER A 88 10.96 -5.98 2.10
C SER A 88 11.59 -5.63 0.74
N ILE A 89 12.91 -5.43 0.70
CA ILE A 89 13.68 -5.23 -0.55
C ILE A 89 13.49 -6.42 -1.48
N LYS A 90 13.66 -7.65 -0.97
CA LYS A 90 13.47 -8.87 -1.76
C LYS A 90 12.06 -9.00 -2.33
N PHE A 91 11.03 -8.65 -1.57
CA PHE A 91 9.65 -8.68 -2.07
C PHE A 91 9.39 -7.66 -3.17
N ALA A 92 9.89 -6.44 -3.03
CA ALA A 92 9.78 -5.40 -4.06
C ALA A 92 10.50 -5.82 -5.35
N GLN A 93 11.75 -6.30 -5.23
CA GLN A 93 12.54 -6.80 -6.37
C GLN A 93 11.87 -7.99 -7.06
N SER A 94 11.37 -8.97 -6.29
CA SER A 94 10.69 -10.15 -6.85
C SER A 94 9.35 -9.81 -7.51
N ALA A 95 8.72 -8.73 -7.09
CA ALA A 95 7.50 -8.21 -7.71
C ALA A 95 7.79 -7.30 -8.93
N GLY A 96 9.05 -6.93 -9.17
CA GLY A 96 9.42 -5.98 -10.22
C GLY A 96 8.93 -4.56 -9.96
N VAL A 97 8.73 -4.20 -8.68
CA VAL A 97 8.15 -2.92 -8.27
C VAL A 97 9.25 -1.95 -7.84
N PRO A 98 9.30 -0.72 -8.40
CA PRO A 98 10.31 0.27 -8.03
C PRO A 98 10.20 0.68 -6.56
N ILE A 99 11.36 1.00 -5.97
CA ILE A 99 11.48 1.38 -4.56
C ILE A 99 11.75 2.87 -4.47
N VAL A 100 11.02 3.55 -3.59
CA VAL A 100 11.36 4.89 -3.09
C VAL A 100 11.67 4.76 -1.60
N VAL A 101 12.78 5.32 -1.15
CA VAL A 101 13.22 5.19 0.24
C VAL A 101 12.87 6.43 1.04
N ALA A 102 12.19 6.24 2.17
CA ALA A 102 12.00 7.26 3.19
C ALA A 102 12.95 6.99 4.36
N ILE A 103 14.00 7.80 4.49
CA ILE A 103 14.93 7.75 5.62
C ILE A 103 14.29 8.53 6.76
N ASN A 104 13.72 7.83 7.74
CA ASN A 104 12.91 8.40 8.81
C ASN A 104 13.73 8.67 10.08
N LYS A 105 13.12 9.34 11.06
CA LYS A 105 13.72 9.71 12.36
C LYS A 105 14.91 10.67 12.25
N CYS A 106 14.95 11.51 11.21
CA CYS A 106 15.98 12.55 11.06
C CYS A 106 15.89 13.69 12.09
N ASP A 107 14.89 13.65 12.98
CA ASP A 107 14.75 14.52 14.15
C ASP A 107 15.64 14.13 15.34
N LYS A 108 16.09 12.87 15.39
CA LYS A 108 16.91 12.40 16.52
C LYS A 108 18.33 12.96 16.45
N PRO A 109 18.96 13.24 17.60
CA PRO A 109 20.36 13.66 17.64
C PRO A 109 21.33 12.57 17.16
N THR A 110 20.89 11.30 17.23
CA THR A 110 21.65 10.13 16.74
C THR A 110 21.38 9.79 15.28
N ALA A 111 20.60 10.61 14.57
CA ALA A 111 20.26 10.35 13.18
C ALA A 111 21.50 10.48 12.28
N ASP A 112 21.77 9.43 11.49
CA ASP A 112 22.81 9.44 10.47
C ASP A 112 22.24 8.94 9.13
N PRO A 113 21.62 9.84 8.34
CA PRO A 113 21.06 9.48 7.05
C PRO A 113 22.09 8.89 6.07
N MET A 114 23.34 9.33 6.15
CA MET A 114 24.42 8.82 5.29
C MET A 114 24.77 7.39 5.64
N ARG A 115 24.80 7.03 6.92
CA ARG A 115 24.94 5.63 7.35
C ARG A 115 23.77 4.78 6.86
N ALA A 116 22.53 5.27 6.95
CA ALA A 116 21.37 4.56 6.41
C ALA A 116 21.49 4.33 4.90
N LYS A 117 21.90 5.34 4.12
CA LYS A 117 22.19 5.24 2.68
C LYS A 117 23.27 4.20 2.37
N ARG A 118 24.37 4.20 3.11
CA ARG A 118 25.44 3.19 2.94
C ARG A 118 24.94 1.77 3.20
N SER A 119 24.11 1.57 4.22
CA SER A 119 23.53 0.24 4.49
C SER A 119 22.58 -0.26 3.40
N LEU A 120 21.98 0.63 2.60
CA LEU A 120 21.17 0.24 1.43
C LEU A 120 22.02 -0.33 0.30
N LEU A 121 23.25 0.19 0.11
CA LEU A 121 24.18 -0.29 -0.92
C LEU A 121 24.53 -1.77 -0.73
N GLU A 122 24.69 -2.21 0.51
CA GLU A 122 24.96 -3.61 0.87
C GLU A 122 23.86 -4.57 0.41
N HIS A 123 22.68 -4.04 0.10
CA HIS A 123 21.50 -4.79 -0.34
C HIS A 123 21.06 -4.43 -1.76
N HIS A 124 21.96 -3.89 -2.58
CA HIS A 124 21.73 -3.54 -3.98
C HIS A 124 20.62 -2.50 -4.19
N VAL A 125 20.38 -1.66 -3.18
CA VAL A 125 19.52 -0.48 -3.30
C VAL A 125 20.46 0.72 -3.36
N VAL A 126 20.66 1.29 -4.54
CA VAL A 126 21.68 2.33 -4.77
C VAL A 126 21.01 3.71 -4.82
N PRO A 127 21.24 4.58 -3.80
CA PRO A 127 20.69 5.92 -3.78
C PRO A 127 21.15 6.79 -4.95
N GLU A 128 20.30 7.70 -5.44
CA GLU A 128 20.63 8.65 -6.51
C GLU A 128 21.86 9.51 -6.23
N ASP A 129 22.01 9.99 -5.00
CA ASP A 129 23.15 10.80 -4.57
C ASP A 129 24.47 10.01 -4.51
N LEU A 130 24.39 8.68 -4.60
CA LEU A 130 25.52 7.76 -4.69
C LEU A 130 25.66 7.14 -6.10
N GLY A 131 25.00 7.74 -7.10
CA GLY A 131 25.10 7.36 -8.51
C GLY A 131 24.15 6.24 -8.95
N GLY A 132 23.13 5.92 -8.15
CA GLY A 132 22.06 4.98 -8.49
C GLY A 132 20.80 5.64 -9.03
N ASP A 133 19.69 4.91 -8.97
CA ASP A 133 18.36 5.28 -9.46
C ASP A 133 17.30 5.30 -8.35
N VAL A 134 17.67 4.98 -7.11
CA VAL A 134 16.73 4.92 -5.99
C VAL A 134 16.62 6.28 -5.31
N GLN A 135 15.47 6.93 -5.49
CA GLN A 135 15.12 8.16 -4.79
C GLN A 135 15.10 7.93 -3.28
N CYS A 136 15.93 8.68 -2.54
CA CYS A 136 16.03 8.63 -1.09
C CYS A 136 15.66 9.98 -0.49
N VAL A 137 14.59 10.03 0.30
CA VAL A 137 14.11 11.26 0.95
C VAL A 137 14.25 11.15 2.46
N GLU A 138 14.96 12.11 3.04
CA GLU A 138 15.15 12.25 4.48
C GLU A 138 13.94 12.93 5.12
N VAL A 139 13.29 12.27 6.07
CA VAL A 139 12.03 12.73 6.68
C VAL A 139 12.04 12.58 8.20
N SER A 140 11.18 13.34 8.86
CA SER A 140 10.74 13.04 10.22
C SER A 140 9.23 12.87 10.21
N ALA A 141 8.76 11.63 10.38
CA ALA A 141 7.35 11.32 10.51
C ALA A 141 6.74 12.00 11.75
N LEU A 142 7.50 12.07 12.86
CA LEU A 142 7.03 12.65 14.12
C LEU A 142 6.77 14.16 14.02
N HIS A 143 7.66 14.89 13.35
CA HIS A 143 7.53 16.33 13.18
C HIS A 143 6.96 16.74 11.82
N ALA A 144 6.46 15.78 11.04
CA ALA A 144 5.99 15.98 9.67
C ALA A 144 6.99 16.76 8.79
N LYS A 145 8.31 16.59 9.04
CA LYS A 145 9.36 17.31 8.32
C LYS A 145 9.66 16.63 6.99
N ASN A 146 9.72 17.43 5.93
CA ASN A 146 10.08 17.02 4.58
C ASN A 146 9.13 15.99 3.92
N LEU A 147 7.91 15.81 4.47
CA LEU A 147 6.87 15.00 3.83
C LEU A 147 6.48 15.49 2.44
N PRO A 148 6.41 16.80 2.16
CA PRO A 148 6.15 17.27 0.80
C PRO A 148 7.18 16.75 -0.21
N ALA A 149 8.47 16.68 0.15
CA ALA A 149 9.49 16.15 -0.74
C ALA A 149 9.31 14.65 -1.01
N LEU A 150 8.91 13.87 0.01
CA LEU A 150 8.60 12.45 -0.18
C LEU A 150 7.39 12.27 -1.10
N GLN A 151 6.34 13.08 -0.93
CA GLN A 151 5.19 13.07 -1.82
C GLN A 151 5.58 13.39 -3.26
N GLU A 152 6.48 14.35 -3.48
CA GLU A 152 6.97 14.66 -4.83
C GLU A 152 7.73 13.51 -5.46
N ALA A 153 8.64 12.89 -4.70
CA ALA A 153 9.41 11.75 -5.19
C ALA A 153 8.48 10.62 -5.68
N LEU A 154 7.38 10.36 -4.95
CA LEU A 154 6.37 9.39 -5.36
C LEU A 154 5.63 9.81 -6.64
N LEU A 155 5.28 11.09 -6.78
CA LEU A 155 4.61 11.61 -7.96
C LEU A 155 5.52 11.56 -9.20
N VAL A 156 6.79 11.96 -9.06
CA VAL A 156 7.82 11.90 -10.10
C VAL A 156 8.04 10.44 -10.52
N GLN A 157 8.18 9.53 -9.56
CA GLN A 157 8.30 8.10 -9.85
C GLN A 157 7.10 7.58 -10.64
N ALA A 158 5.87 7.94 -10.25
CA ALA A 158 4.66 7.54 -10.96
C ALA A 158 4.60 8.10 -12.38
N ASP A 159 5.08 9.33 -12.60
CA ASP A 159 5.14 9.94 -13.94
C ASP A 159 6.15 9.22 -14.84
N MET A 160 7.31 8.85 -14.32
CA MET A 160 8.32 8.07 -15.04
C MET A 160 7.78 6.69 -15.47
N MET A 161 6.94 6.08 -14.65
CA MET A 161 6.32 4.79 -14.97
C MET A 161 5.22 4.90 -16.04
N GLY A 162 4.67 6.09 -16.27
CA GLY A 162 3.59 6.31 -17.23
C GLY A 162 2.36 5.44 -16.95
N LEU A 163 1.95 5.35 -15.68
CA LEU A 163 0.84 4.49 -15.23
C LEU A 163 -0.45 4.77 -16.01
N LYS A 164 -1.14 3.71 -16.47
CA LYS A 164 -2.38 3.81 -17.25
C LYS A 164 -3.47 2.94 -16.64
N SER A 165 -4.68 3.47 -16.63
CA SER A 165 -5.88 2.69 -16.35
C SER A 165 -7.08 3.29 -17.10
N THR A 166 -8.20 2.57 -17.10
CA THR A 166 -9.46 3.03 -17.69
C THR A 166 -10.62 2.76 -16.74
N PRO A 167 -11.51 3.73 -16.50
CA PRO A 167 -12.75 3.49 -15.75
C PRO A 167 -13.81 2.77 -16.60
N LYS A 168 -13.59 2.62 -17.91
CA LYS A 168 -14.53 1.98 -18.82
C LYS A 168 -14.29 0.48 -18.91
N GLY A 169 -15.36 -0.26 -19.13
CA GLY A 169 -15.32 -1.70 -19.37
C GLY A 169 -15.50 -2.52 -18.09
N LEU A 170 -15.03 -3.77 -18.15
CA LEU A 170 -15.20 -4.73 -17.07
C LEU A 170 -14.21 -4.44 -15.94
N VAL A 171 -14.63 -4.81 -14.74
CA VAL A 171 -13.90 -4.51 -13.50
C VAL A 171 -12.84 -5.56 -13.28
N GLU A 172 -11.64 -5.08 -12.98
CA GLU A 172 -10.53 -5.87 -12.46
C GLU A 172 -10.02 -5.21 -11.18
N GLY A 173 -9.49 -6.02 -10.28
CA GLY A 173 -8.89 -5.54 -9.05
C GLY A 173 -8.04 -6.58 -8.36
N VAL A 174 -7.51 -6.24 -7.20
CA VAL A 174 -6.72 -7.14 -6.36
C VAL A 174 -7.35 -7.19 -4.97
N VAL A 175 -7.57 -8.40 -4.46
CA VAL A 175 -8.01 -8.60 -3.08
C VAL A 175 -6.81 -8.37 -2.17
N ILE A 176 -6.85 -7.34 -1.34
CA ILE A 176 -5.75 -6.98 -0.43
C ILE A 176 -5.87 -7.80 0.86
N GLU A 177 -7.06 -7.79 1.44
CA GLU A 177 -7.35 -8.48 2.70
C GLU A 177 -8.78 -9.02 2.70
N SER A 178 -8.98 -10.14 3.39
CA SER A 178 -10.27 -10.81 3.55
C SER A 178 -10.43 -11.23 5.01
N SER A 179 -11.56 -10.89 5.60
CA SER A 179 -11.85 -11.16 7.01
C SER A 179 -13.34 -11.40 7.24
N VAL A 180 -13.69 -11.98 8.39
CA VAL A 180 -15.08 -12.12 8.84
C VAL A 180 -15.31 -11.13 9.96
N VAL A 181 -16.27 -10.22 9.76
CA VAL A 181 -16.63 -9.19 10.74
C VAL A 181 -17.98 -9.56 11.36
N HIS A 182 -18.04 -9.57 12.69
CA HIS A 182 -19.28 -9.86 13.42
C HIS A 182 -20.39 -8.86 13.02
N GLY A 183 -21.60 -9.36 12.77
CA GLY A 183 -22.75 -8.55 12.33
C GLY A 183 -22.77 -8.17 10.84
N ILE A 184 -21.62 -8.09 10.15
CA ILE A 184 -21.53 -7.74 8.71
C ILE A 184 -21.34 -9.00 7.85
N GLY A 185 -20.66 -10.02 8.39
CA GLY A 185 -20.33 -11.26 7.69
C GLY A 185 -18.97 -11.20 7.01
N LYS A 186 -18.86 -11.86 5.85
CA LYS A 186 -17.61 -11.95 5.08
C LYS A 186 -17.35 -10.63 4.35
N VAL A 187 -16.16 -10.07 4.57
CA VAL A 187 -15.74 -8.75 4.06
C VAL A 187 -14.38 -8.90 3.37
N CYS A 188 -14.19 -8.16 2.29
CA CYS A 188 -12.91 -8.09 1.58
C CYS A 188 -12.56 -6.63 1.28
N THR A 189 -11.30 -6.26 1.44
CA THR A 189 -10.73 -5.00 0.96
C THR A 189 -10.12 -5.26 -0.41
N VAL A 190 -10.59 -4.52 -1.41
CA VAL A 190 -10.19 -4.68 -2.82
C VAL A 190 -9.68 -3.33 -3.33
N VAL A 191 -8.58 -3.34 -4.09
CA VAL A 191 -8.16 -2.18 -4.88
C VAL A 191 -8.55 -2.42 -6.33
N VAL A 192 -9.36 -1.53 -6.89
CA VAL A 192 -9.78 -1.59 -8.29
C VAL A 192 -8.58 -1.20 -9.16
N THR A 193 -8.20 -2.03 -10.13
CA THR A 193 -7.08 -1.74 -11.05
C THR A 193 -7.57 -1.21 -12.38
N ARG A 194 -8.76 -1.67 -12.84
CA ARG A 194 -9.38 -1.30 -14.11
C ARG A 194 -10.91 -1.39 -14.00
N GLY A 195 -11.59 -0.55 -14.78
CA GLY A 195 -13.03 -0.44 -14.80
C GLY A 195 -13.58 0.32 -13.59
N THR A 196 -14.91 0.38 -13.50
CA THR A 196 -15.60 1.00 -12.36
C THR A 196 -16.43 -0.05 -11.65
N LEU A 197 -16.04 -0.36 -10.40
CA LEU A 197 -16.80 -1.25 -9.54
C LEU A 197 -18.09 -0.58 -9.10
N ARG A 198 -19.21 -1.28 -9.22
CA ARG A 198 -20.54 -0.81 -8.82
C ARG A 198 -21.20 -1.82 -7.89
N LYS A 199 -22.10 -1.34 -7.04
CA LYS A 199 -22.96 -2.21 -6.23
C LYS A 199 -23.71 -3.18 -7.14
N ASN A 200 -23.92 -4.41 -6.66
CA ASN A 200 -24.45 -5.56 -7.40
C ASN A 200 -23.55 -6.19 -8.47
N ALA A 201 -22.32 -5.72 -8.66
CA ALA A 201 -21.37 -6.42 -9.52
C ALA A 201 -21.11 -7.84 -9.00
N VAL A 202 -20.99 -8.79 -9.93
CA VAL A 202 -20.63 -10.19 -9.63
C VAL A 202 -19.16 -10.35 -9.96
N LEU A 203 -18.37 -10.64 -8.93
CA LEU A 203 -16.92 -10.72 -9.02
C LEU A 203 -16.46 -12.14 -8.73
N VAL A 204 -15.38 -12.54 -9.37
CA VAL A 204 -14.72 -13.83 -9.20
C VAL A 204 -13.28 -13.58 -8.77
N ALA A 205 -12.85 -14.29 -7.75
CA ALA A 205 -11.46 -14.32 -7.30
C ALA A 205 -11.07 -15.78 -7.01
N GLY A 206 -10.18 -16.33 -7.84
CA GLY A 206 -9.82 -17.75 -7.81
C GLY A 206 -11.04 -18.65 -8.03
N GLY A 207 -11.22 -19.64 -7.15
CA GLY A 207 -12.35 -20.59 -7.19
C GLY A 207 -13.65 -20.09 -6.55
N ALA A 208 -13.70 -18.84 -6.09
CA ALA A 208 -14.86 -18.28 -5.39
C ALA A 208 -15.45 -17.09 -6.14
N TRP A 209 -16.77 -16.99 -6.15
CA TRP A 209 -17.49 -15.84 -6.69
C TRP A 209 -18.38 -15.21 -5.61
N GLY A 210 -18.73 -13.94 -5.81
CA GLY A 210 -19.63 -13.24 -4.91
C GLY A 210 -20.25 -12.02 -5.56
N ARG A 211 -21.48 -11.71 -5.15
CA ARG A 211 -22.15 -10.47 -5.53
C ARG A 211 -21.89 -9.39 -4.48
N VAL A 212 -21.41 -8.24 -4.93
CA VAL A 212 -21.13 -7.08 -4.06
C VAL A 212 -22.44 -6.47 -3.58
N ARG A 213 -22.78 -6.66 -2.29
CA ARG A 213 -24.02 -6.11 -1.70
C ARG A 213 -23.79 -4.77 -1.03
N THR A 214 -22.65 -4.60 -0.39
CA THR A 214 -22.25 -3.34 0.26
C THR A 214 -20.86 -2.94 -0.23
N MET A 215 -20.67 -1.64 -0.39
CA MET A 215 -19.39 -1.02 -0.70
C MET A 215 -19.21 0.14 0.27
N THR A 216 -18.07 0.19 0.94
CA THR A 216 -17.68 1.31 1.80
C THR A 216 -16.25 1.74 1.52
N ASN A 217 -15.96 3.02 1.71
CA ASN A 217 -14.60 3.56 1.68
C ASN A 217 -13.86 3.26 3.01
N GLU A 218 -12.63 3.74 3.11
CA GLU A 218 -11.76 3.63 4.29
C GLU A 218 -12.31 4.32 5.54
N ASN A 219 -13.21 5.30 5.37
CA ASN A 219 -13.87 6.03 6.45
C ASN A 219 -15.23 5.40 6.83
N GLY A 220 -15.58 4.25 6.26
CA GLY A 220 -16.85 3.56 6.51
C GLY A 220 -18.06 4.18 5.79
N GLN A 221 -17.86 5.19 4.94
CA GLN A 221 -18.94 5.81 4.16
C GLN A 221 -19.33 4.92 2.99
N HIS A 222 -20.62 4.84 2.70
CA HIS A 222 -21.13 4.04 1.59
C HIS A 222 -20.74 4.62 0.22
N LEU A 223 -20.27 3.75 -0.67
CA LEU A 223 -19.94 4.08 -2.05
C LEU A 223 -20.95 3.45 -3.02
N GLN A 224 -21.32 4.18 -4.07
CA GLN A 224 -22.13 3.63 -5.18
C GLN A 224 -21.26 3.10 -6.31
N GLU A 225 -20.14 3.76 -6.55
CA GLU A 225 -19.16 3.40 -7.54
C GLU A 225 -17.74 3.63 -7.02
N ALA A 226 -16.79 2.88 -7.55
CA ALA A 226 -15.37 3.06 -7.29
C ALA A 226 -14.57 2.82 -8.57
N GLY A 227 -13.82 3.85 -8.98
CA GLY A 227 -12.97 3.79 -10.16
C GLY A 227 -11.60 3.16 -9.85
N PRO A 228 -10.71 3.11 -10.85
CA PRO A 228 -9.36 2.60 -10.69
C PRO A 228 -8.59 3.28 -9.54
N SER A 229 -7.66 2.53 -8.98
CA SER A 229 -6.81 2.87 -7.82
C SER A 229 -7.57 3.18 -6.53
N THR A 230 -8.90 3.03 -6.49
CA THR A 230 -9.69 3.29 -5.29
C THR A 230 -9.78 2.03 -4.41
N PRO A 231 -9.41 2.09 -3.13
CA PRO A 231 -9.63 1.00 -2.19
C PRO A 231 -11.10 0.95 -1.77
N VAL A 232 -11.70 -0.23 -1.83
CA VAL A 232 -13.11 -0.45 -1.46
C VAL A 232 -13.21 -1.66 -0.56
N ARG A 233 -13.93 -1.49 0.54
CA ARG A 233 -14.37 -2.61 1.36
C ARG A 233 -15.71 -3.11 0.83
N VAL A 234 -15.72 -4.35 0.34
CA VAL A 234 -16.91 -5.04 -0.15
C VAL A 234 -17.38 -6.06 0.88
N GLY A 235 -18.68 -6.08 1.13
CA GLY A 235 -19.28 -6.90 2.19
C GLY A 235 -20.44 -7.78 1.74
N ALA A 236 -20.83 -8.67 2.67
CA ALA A 236 -21.89 -9.66 2.54
C ALA A 236 -21.69 -10.60 1.32
N LEU A 237 -20.45 -11.06 1.17
CA LEU A 237 -20.06 -12.08 0.19
C LEU A 237 -20.53 -13.46 0.63
N GLN A 238 -20.88 -14.32 -0.33
CA GLN A 238 -21.24 -15.72 -0.06
C GLN A 238 -20.00 -16.53 0.39
N PHE A 239 -18.84 -16.25 -0.21
CA PHE A 239 -17.57 -16.90 0.07
C PHE A 239 -16.49 -15.86 0.38
N LEU A 240 -15.50 -16.25 1.18
CA LEU A 240 -14.31 -15.44 1.38
C LEU A 240 -13.42 -15.63 0.17
N TRP A 241 -12.95 -14.52 -0.40
CA TRP A 241 -11.91 -14.57 -1.42
C TRP A 241 -10.55 -14.75 -0.75
N THR A 242 -9.60 -15.34 -1.48
CA THR A 242 -8.24 -15.47 -0.98
C THR A 242 -7.49 -14.16 -1.18
N SER A 243 -6.93 -13.61 -0.11
CA SER A 243 -6.08 -12.41 -0.18
C SER A 243 -4.93 -12.60 -1.17
N GLY A 244 -4.67 -11.59 -2.00
CA GLY A 244 -3.63 -11.58 -3.02
C GLY A 244 -4.08 -12.12 -4.39
N MET A 245 -5.33 -12.57 -4.52
CA MET A 245 -5.87 -12.98 -5.81
C MET A 245 -6.34 -11.78 -6.64
N SER A 246 -6.11 -11.87 -7.94
CA SER A 246 -6.74 -11.02 -8.93
C SER A 246 -8.24 -11.29 -8.94
N LEU A 247 -8.98 -10.21 -9.02
CA LEU A 247 -10.42 -10.17 -9.07
C LEU A 247 -10.82 -9.74 -10.47
N VAL A 248 -11.77 -10.46 -11.06
CA VAL A 248 -12.33 -10.14 -12.37
C VAL A 248 -13.85 -10.17 -12.31
N ASN A 249 -14.51 -9.35 -13.12
CA ASN A 249 -15.95 -9.44 -13.30
C ASN A 249 -16.32 -10.80 -13.92
N PHE A 250 -17.38 -11.45 -13.44
CA PHE A 250 -17.84 -12.75 -13.95
C PHE A 250 -18.09 -12.75 -15.47
N LEU A 251 -18.62 -11.65 -16.02
CA LEU A 251 -18.83 -11.49 -17.47
C LEU A 251 -17.53 -11.54 -18.28
N LEU A 252 -16.39 -11.26 -17.66
CA LEU A 252 -15.07 -11.36 -18.28
C LEU A 252 -14.69 -12.83 -18.48
N LEU A 253 -15.00 -13.71 -17.52
CA LEU A 253 -14.75 -15.15 -17.60
C LEU A 253 -15.61 -15.86 -18.65
N VAL A 254 -16.85 -15.43 -18.84
CA VAL A 254 -17.76 -16.04 -19.84
C VAL A 254 -17.29 -15.81 -21.28
N ASN A 255 -16.50 -14.76 -21.54
CA ASN A 255 -15.91 -14.52 -22.87
C ASN A 255 -14.58 -15.28 -23.09
N PHE A 256 -14.05 -15.95 -22.06
CA PHE A 256 -12.83 -16.75 -22.16
C PHE A 256 -13.10 -18.26 -22.37
N PHE A 257 -14.34 -18.71 -22.16
CA PHE A 257 -14.81 -20.07 -22.42
C PHE A 257 -15.75 -20.08 -23.62
#